data_AF-A0A2M7S1E1-F1
#
_entry.id   AF-A0A2M7S1E1-F1
#
_cell.length_a   1.000
_cell.length_b   1.000
_cell.length_c   1.000
_cell.angle_alpha   90.00
_cell.angle_beta   90.00
_cell.angle_gamma   90.00
#
_symmetry.space_group_name_H-M   'P 1'
#
loop_
_entity.id
_entity.type
_entity.pdbx_description
1 polymer ?
#
loop_
_entity_poly.entity_id
_entity_poly.type
_entity_poly.pdbx_seq_one_letter_code
_entity_poly.pdbx_strand_id
1 'polypeptide(L)'
;MSIDKITEVAVSLYAIAHSQITHIIDFIDKICKKDFEEHIEFDKAKRNKIGLEFMFFFLHITHRMAIRMLKEETAWELKEEQKKIFMNHTMSSLIEDLEYKRKEFEIALELMLNERQLEYTKYKEFPMKDEGLKDTLLWEFGKHISEAAGYPMNIRLIMGACEEAFTFIDAINWKEWFNKFKK
;
A
#
# COMPACT_ATOMS: atom_id res chain seq x y z
N MET A 1 0.63 19.45 -19.40
CA MET A 1 -0.36 18.96 -18.43
C MET A 1 -0.24 19.83 -17.20
N SER A 2 -1.34 20.32 -16.63
CA SER A 2 -1.24 21.17 -15.44
C SER A 2 -0.87 20.33 -14.22
N ILE A 3 0.10 20.82 -13.44
CA ILE A 3 0.52 20.23 -12.16
C ILE A 3 -0.71 19.99 -11.26
N ASP A 4 -1.66 20.92 -11.27
CA ASP A 4 -2.91 20.86 -10.49
C ASP A 4 -3.69 19.56 -10.71
N LYS A 5 -3.69 19.02 -11.94
CA LYS A 5 -4.45 17.79 -12.26
C LYS A 5 -3.77 16.54 -11.74
N ILE A 6 -2.43 16.51 -11.77
CA ILE A 6 -1.64 15.41 -11.22
C ILE A 6 -1.82 15.38 -9.71
N THR A 7 -1.71 16.53 -9.05
CA THR A 7 -1.95 16.66 -7.62
C THR A 7 -3.38 16.26 -7.24
N GLU A 8 -4.41 16.70 -7.99
CA GLU A 8 -5.81 16.29 -7.73
C GLU A 8 -5.98 14.77 -7.74
N VAL A 9 -5.47 14.09 -8.78
CA VAL A 9 -5.59 12.63 -8.91
C VAL A 9 -4.74 11.91 -7.86
N ALA A 10 -3.53 12.40 -7.57
CA ALA A 10 -2.65 11.85 -6.55
C ALA A 10 -3.30 11.89 -5.16
N VAL A 11 -3.84 13.05 -4.76
CA VAL A 11 -4.56 13.24 -3.49
C VAL A 11 -5.77 12.33 -3.41
N SER A 12 -6.55 12.24 -4.48
CA SER A 12 -7.78 11.44 -4.49
C SER A 12 -7.49 9.95 -4.35
N LEU A 13 -6.55 9.40 -5.13
CA LEU A 13 -6.16 8.00 -5.05
C LEU A 13 -5.52 7.67 -3.69
N TYR A 14 -4.69 8.58 -3.17
CA TYR A 14 -4.14 8.45 -1.82
C TYR A 14 -5.24 8.39 -0.75
N ALA A 15 -6.21 9.31 -0.80
CA ALA A 15 -7.31 9.37 0.16
C ALA A 15 -8.18 8.10 0.10
N ILE A 16 -8.44 7.57 -1.10
CA ILE A 16 -9.16 6.29 -1.28
C ILE A 16 -8.43 5.16 -0.56
N ALA A 17 -7.13 4.98 -0.79
CA ALA A 17 -6.37 3.93 -0.10
C ALA A 17 -6.27 4.18 1.40
N HIS A 18 -5.98 5.40 1.82
CA HIS A 18 -5.86 5.74 3.24
C HIS A 18 -7.16 5.42 4.00
N SER A 19 -8.34 5.65 3.40
CA SER A 19 -9.63 5.31 3.99
C SER A 19 -9.84 3.81 4.25
N GLN A 20 -9.09 2.94 3.55
CA GLN A 20 -9.20 1.47 3.69
C GLN A 20 -8.23 0.87 4.71
N ILE A 21 -7.24 1.63 5.18
CA ILE A 21 -6.22 1.13 6.12
C ILE A 21 -6.87 0.52 7.36
N THR A 22 -7.80 1.25 7.99
CA THR A 22 -8.46 0.78 9.21
C THR A 22 -9.27 -0.49 8.96
N HIS A 23 -10.01 -0.56 7.86
CA HIS A 23 -10.79 -1.75 7.49
C HIS A 23 -9.90 -2.98 7.33
N ILE A 24 -8.77 -2.85 6.63
CA ILE A 24 -7.82 -3.96 6.44
C ILE A 24 -7.20 -4.38 7.77
N ILE A 25 -6.77 -3.42 8.59
CA ILE A 25 -6.21 -3.72 9.92
C ILE A 25 -7.22 -4.51 10.76
N ASP A 26 -8.46 -4.03 10.84
CA ASP A 26 -9.51 -4.65 11.65
C ASP A 26 -9.90 -6.05 11.10
N PHE A 27 -9.87 -6.23 9.78
CA PHE A 27 -10.06 -7.54 9.15
C PHE A 27 -8.95 -8.53 9.52
N ILE A 28 -7.68 -8.12 9.44
CA ILE A 28 -6.53 -8.96 9.82
C ILE A 28 -6.57 -9.29 11.32
N ASP A 29 -6.88 -8.30 12.16
CA ASP A 29 -7.05 -8.48 13.61
C ASP A 29 -8.16 -9.50 13.92
N LYS A 30 -9.28 -9.44 13.17
CA LYS A 30 -10.37 -10.42 13.27
C LYS A 30 -9.95 -11.84 12.88
N ILE A 31 -9.12 -12.01 11.84
CA ILE A 31 -8.56 -13.34 11.51
C ILE A 31 -7.71 -13.83 12.68
N CYS A 32 -6.82 -12.99 13.21
CA CYS A 32 -5.96 -13.37 14.31
C CYS A 32 -6.74 -13.75 15.58
N LYS A 33 -7.75 -12.96 15.96
CA LYS A 33 -8.67 -13.24 17.08
C LYS A 33 -9.35 -14.61 16.97
N LYS A 34 -9.67 -15.04 15.74
CA LYS A 34 -10.34 -16.32 15.49
C LYS A 34 -9.37 -17.50 15.52
N ASP A 35 -8.15 -17.29 15.02
CA ASP A 35 -7.23 -18.39 14.72
C ASP A 35 -6.11 -18.58 15.75
N PHE A 36 -5.89 -17.63 16.67
CA PHE A 36 -4.87 -17.72 17.70
C PHE A 36 -5.42 -17.37 19.09
N GLU A 37 -5.43 -18.35 20.00
CA GLU A 37 -6.02 -18.23 21.35
C GLU A 37 -5.35 -17.15 22.21
N GLU A 38 -4.04 -16.91 22.02
CA GLU A 38 -3.26 -15.90 22.77
C GLU A 38 -3.20 -14.54 22.06
N HIS A 39 -4.01 -14.33 21.01
CA HIS A 39 -3.95 -13.08 20.27
C HIS A 39 -4.41 -11.89 21.13
N ILE A 40 -3.51 -10.92 21.24
CA ILE A 40 -3.79 -9.60 21.80
C ILE A 40 -4.04 -8.65 20.63
N GLU A 41 -5.10 -7.85 20.76
CA GLU A 41 -5.47 -6.81 19.80
C GLU A 41 -4.27 -5.95 19.40
N PHE A 42 -4.19 -5.60 18.12
CA PHE A 42 -3.06 -4.83 17.60
C PHE A 42 -2.92 -3.47 18.27
N ASP A 43 -1.77 -3.26 18.92
CA ASP A 43 -1.36 -1.96 19.43
C ASP A 43 -1.08 -0.95 18.30
N LYS A 44 -0.87 0.33 18.68
CA LYS A 44 -0.58 1.41 17.72
C LYS A 44 0.60 1.09 16.81
N ALA A 45 1.67 0.47 17.33
CA ALA A 45 2.86 0.17 16.55
C ALA A 45 2.58 -0.88 15.46
N LYS A 46 1.84 -1.93 15.81
CA LYS A 46 1.45 -2.99 14.87
C LYS A 46 0.45 -2.49 13.83
N ARG A 47 -0.55 -1.69 14.25
CA ARG A 47 -1.49 -1.02 13.33
C ARG A 47 -0.74 -0.12 12.33
N ASN A 48 0.22 0.67 12.80
CA ASN A 48 1.06 1.49 11.93
C ASN A 48 1.88 0.66 10.94
N LYS A 49 2.50 -0.44 11.39
CA LYS A 49 3.27 -1.34 10.53
C LYS A 49 2.40 -1.91 9.41
N ILE A 50 1.22 -2.44 9.75
CA ILE A 50 0.27 -2.98 8.75
C ILE A 50 -0.19 -1.88 7.78
N GLY A 51 -0.52 -0.69 8.29
CA GLY A 51 -0.91 0.45 7.46
C GLY A 51 0.19 0.89 6.48
N LEU A 52 1.45 0.91 6.91
CA LEU A 52 2.59 1.20 6.04
C LEU A 52 2.75 0.17 4.92
N GLU A 53 2.67 -1.13 5.24
CA GLU A 53 2.77 -2.19 4.24
C GLU A 53 1.67 -2.08 3.17
N PHE A 54 0.45 -1.77 3.61
CA PHE A 54 -0.66 -1.53 2.69
C PHE A 54 -0.42 -0.32 1.78
N MET A 55 0.07 0.79 2.33
CA MET A 55 0.37 1.99 1.53
C MET A 55 1.52 1.75 0.55
N PHE A 56 2.58 1.04 0.94
CA PHE A 56 3.67 0.68 0.02
C PHE A 56 3.15 -0.15 -1.16
N PHE A 57 2.29 -1.13 -0.88
CA PHE A 57 1.65 -1.94 -1.90
C PHE A 57 0.74 -1.10 -2.81
N PHE A 58 -0.11 -0.24 -2.24
CA PHE A 58 -1.02 0.59 -3.03
C PHE A 58 -0.30 1.59 -3.94
N LEU A 59 0.76 2.25 -3.44
CA LEU A 59 1.57 3.16 -4.24
C LEU A 59 2.22 2.42 -5.43
N HIS A 60 2.68 1.18 -5.19
CA HIS A 60 3.24 0.34 -6.24
C HIS A 60 2.20 -0.01 -7.31
N ILE A 61 1.03 -0.48 -6.90
CA ILE A 61 -0.07 -0.82 -7.80
C ILE A 61 -0.51 0.38 -8.61
N THR A 62 -0.68 1.54 -7.97
CA THR A 62 -1.09 2.77 -8.67
C THR A 62 -0.09 3.13 -9.77
N HIS A 63 1.21 3.07 -9.48
CA HIS A 63 2.24 3.36 -10.47
C HIS A 63 2.19 2.35 -11.64
N ARG A 64 2.02 1.06 -11.37
CA ARG A 64 1.90 0.05 -12.43
C ARG A 64 0.65 0.24 -13.29
N MET A 65 -0.48 0.58 -12.70
CA MET A 65 -1.69 0.91 -13.45
C MET A 65 -1.50 2.18 -14.28
N ALA A 66 -0.81 3.18 -13.74
CA ALA A 66 -0.51 4.43 -14.46
C ALA A 66 0.36 4.18 -15.70
N ILE A 67 1.44 3.40 -15.58
CA ILE A 67 2.33 3.03 -16.71
C ILE A 67 1.53 2.37 -17.85
N ARG A 68 0.53 1.55 -17.52
CA ARG A 68 -0.30 0.86 -18.53
C ARG A 68 -1.27 1.78 -19.27
N MET A 69 -1.65 2.89 -18.67
CA MET A 69 -2.82 3.67 -19.09
C MET A 69 -2.49 5.10 -19.51
N LEU A 70 -1.32 5.59 -19.10
CA LEU A 70 -0.82 6.94 -19.31
C LEU A 70 0.50 6.93 -20.07
N LYS A 71 0.99 8.11 -20.44
CA LYS A 71 2.37 8.26 -20.91
C LYS A 71 3.32 8.05 -19.74
N GLU A 72 4.51 7.55 -20.03
CA GLU A 72 5.53 7.23 -19.04
C GLU A 72 5.84 8.46 -18.16
N GLU A 73 6.01 9.64 -18.75
CA GLU A 73 6.31 10.86 -17.99
C GLU A 73 5.18 11.20 -17.00
N THR A 74 3.93 11.00 -17.40
CA THR A 74 2.76 11.25 -16.54
C THR A 74 2.68 10.25 -15.40
N ALA A 75 2.99 8.98 -15.66
CA ALA A 75 3.01 7.95 -14.65
C ALA A 75 4.09 8.23 -13.59
N TRP A 76 5.25 8.71 -14.02
CA TRP A 76 6.33 9.15 -13.14
C TRP A 76 5.95 10.37 -12.30
N GLU A 77 5.37 11.41 -12.91
CA GLU A 77 4.92 12.59 -12.18
C GLU A 77 3.86 12.24 -11.13
N LEU A 78 2.90 11.36 -11.46
CA LEU A 78 1.90 10.88 -10.52
C LEU A 78 2.53 10.11 -9.34
N LYS A 79 3.48 9.21 -9.63
CA LYS A 79 4.20 8.45 -8.59
C LYS A 79 4.92 9.38 -7.62
N GLU A 80 5.67 10.35 -8.14
CA GLU A 80 6.42 11.28 -7.29
C GLU A 80 5.49 12.15 -6.44
N GLU A 81 4.34 12.56 -6.99
CA GLU A 81 3.36 13.33 -6.24
C GLU A 81 2.69 12.50 -5.13
N GLN A 82 2.32 11.25 -5.40
CA GLN A 82 1.79 10.35 -4.37
C GLN A 82 2.83 10.04 -3.29
N LYS A 83 4.11 9.88 -3.67
CA LYS A 83 5.22 9.72 -2.71
C LYS A 83 5.29 10.93 -1.78
N LYS A 84 5.28 12.16 -2.30
CA LYS A 84 5.30 13.38 -1.46
C LYS A 84 4.13 13.42 -0.48
N ILE A 85 2.91 13.12 -0.95
CA ILE A 85 1.71 13.09 -0.10
C ILE A 85 1.87 12.06 1.02
N PHE A 86 2.30 10.84 0.67
CA PHE A 86 2.55 9.77 1.63
C PHE A 86 3.60 10.16 2.68
N MET A 87 4.75 10.70 2.25
CA MET A 87 5.81 11.13 3.15
C MET A 87 5.28 12.22 4.09
N ASN A 88 4.68 13.28 3.55
CA ASN A 88 4.16 14.38 4.37
C ASN A 88 3.14 13.91 5.40
N HIS A 89 2.17 13.09 5.00
CA HIS A 89 1.14 12.57 5.91
C HIS A 89 1.72 11.68 7.02
N THR A 90 2.63 10.78 6.65
CA THR A 90 3.27 9.85 7.60
C THR A 90 4.16 10.59 8.59
N MET A 91 4.91 11.59 8.10
CA MET A 91 5.76 12.45 8.93
C MET A 91 4.94 13.28 9.93
N SER A 92 3.80 13.81 9.51
CA SER A 92 2.90 14.58 10.38
C SER A 92 2.22 13.71 11.44
N SER A 93 1.93 12.44 11.17
CA SER A 93 1.19 11.56 12.08
C SER A 93 2.08 10.76 13.05
N LEU A 94 3.34 10.50 12.69
CA LEU A 94 4.25 9.66 13.49
C LEU A 94 5.28 10.44 14.30
N ILE A 95 5.51 11.72 14.02
CA ILE A 95 6.60 12.52 14.60
C ILE A 95 6.07 13.77 15.32
N GLU A 96 4.86 13.71 15.89
CA GLU A 96 4.32 14.85 16.65
C GLU A 96 5.21 15.24 17.85
N ASP A 97 6.00 14.30 18.42
CA ASP A 97 6.77 14.53 19.66
C ASP A 97 8.30 14.45 19.53
N LEU A 98 8.85 14.20 18.33
CA LEU A 98 10.29 13.92 18.13
C LEU A 98 10.90 14.71 16.96
N GLU A 99 10.65 16.01 16.90
CA GLU A 99 11.13 16.90 15.83
C GLU A 99 12.65 16.79 15.59
N TYR A 100 13.44 16.54 16.64
CA TYR A 100 14.90 16.36 16.55
C TYR A 100 15.34 15.09 15.78
N LYS A 101 14.45 14.11 15.59
CA LYS A 101 14.70 12.89 14.79
C LYS A 101 13.99 12.91 13.44
N ARG A 102 13.33 14.01 13.08
CA ARG A 102 12.48 14.10 11.89
C ARG A 102 13.23 13.66 10.63
N LYS A 103 14.43 14.21 10.41
CA LYS A 103 15.24 13.89 9.23
C LYS A 103 15.68 12.42 9.18
N GLU A 104 16.03 11.82 10.31
CA GLU A 104 16.42 10.40 10.37
C GLU A 104 15.24 9.49 10.02
N PHE A 105 14.06 9.81 10.54
CA PHE A 105 12.85 9.07 10.24
C PHE A 105 12.42 9.23 8.78
N GLU A 106 12.53 10.44 8.22
CA GLU A 106 12.25 10.69 6.80
C GLU A 106 13.11 9.81 5.90
N ILE A 107 14.42 9.77 6.16
CA ILE A 107 15.37 8.93 5.42
C ILE A 107 15.03 7.45 5.59
N ALA A 108 14.73 7.00 6.81
CA ALA A 108 14.37 5.61 7.06
C ALA A 108 13.08 5.20 6.33
N LEU A 109 12.05 6.06 6.36
CA LEU A 109 10.79 5.82 5.69
C LEU A 109 10.97 5.79 4.16
N GLU A 110 11.77 6.69 3.60
CA GLU A 110 12.08 6.72 2.18
C GLU A 110 12.85 5.45 1.75
N LEU A 111 13.83 5.01 2.55
CA LEU A 111 14.54 3.75 2.32
C LEU A 111 13.60 2.56 2.34
N MET A 112 12.73 2.44 3.36
CA MET A 112 11.74 1.36 3.45
C MET A 112 10.79 1.34 2.25
N LEU A 113 10.29 2.51 1.84
CA LEU A 113 9.44 2.63 0.66
C LEU A 113 10.21 2.15 -0.60
N ASN A 114 11.42 2.64 -0.81
CA ASN A 114 12.23 2.29 -1.98
C ASN A 114 12.57 0.79 -2.02
N GLU A 115 12.97 0.21 -0.89
CA GLU A 115 13.23 -1.22 -0.77
C GLU A 115 11.98 -2.03 -1.15
N ARG A 116 10.81 -1.64 -0.64
CA ARG A 116 9.56 -2.31 -0.96
C ARG A 116 9.18 -2.18 -2.43
N GLN A 117 9.35 -0.99 -3.02
CA GLN A 117 9.11 -0.77 -4.44
C GLN A 117 10.03 -1.66 -5.29
N LEU A 118 11.32 -1.75 -4.95
CA LEU A 118 12.30 -2.59 -5.65
C LEU A 118 11.98 -4.07 -5.51
N GLU A 119 11.60 -4.53 -4.32
CA GLU A 119 11.15 -5.90 -4.10
C GLU A 119 9.94 -6.22 -5.00
N TYR A 120 8.91 -5.39 -4.95
CA TYR A 120 7.68 -5.60 -5.68
C TYR A 120 7.85 -5.64 -7.19
N THR A 121 8.85 -4.94 -7.77
CA THR A 121 9.14 -5.02 -9.22
C THR A 121 9.45 -6.45 -9.72
N LYS A 122 9.91 -7.34 -8.83
CA LYS A 122 10.31 -8.71 -9.19
C LYS A 122 9.13 -9.64 -9.48
N TYR A 123 7.93 -9.25 -9.08
CA TYR A 123 6.75 -10.12 -9.08
C TYR A 123 5.70 -9.68 -10.11
N LYS A 124 4.98 -10.67 -10.65
CA LYS A 124 3.77 -10.44 -11.47
C LYS A 124 2.66 -9.88 -10.58
N GLU A 125 1.85 -8.94 -11.06
CA GLU A 125 0.82 -8.29 -10.22
C GLU A 125 -0.27 -9.25 -9.76
N PHE A 126 -0.89 -9.94 -10.73
CA PHE A 126 -2.04 -10.81 -10.51
C PHE A 126 -1.75 -12.18 -11.13
N PRO A 127 -2.26 -13.27 -10.52
CA PRO A 127 -2.22 -14.58 -11.15
C PRO A 127 -3.06 -14.57 -12.43
N MET A 128 -2.62 -15.29 -13.45
CA MET A 128 -3.48 -15.62 -14.59
C MET A 128 -4.58 -16.62 -14.17
N LYS A 129 -5.59 -16.78 -15.02
CA LYS A 129 -6.59 -17.84 -14.86
C LYS A 129 -5.85 -19.19 -14.75
N ASP A 130 -6.13 -19.93 -13.67
CA ASP A 130 -5.50 -21.22 -13.32
C ASP A 130 -4.06 -21.16 -12.75
N GLU A 131 -3.50 -19.97 -12.51
CA GLU A 131 -2.24 -19.80 -11.74
C GLU A 131 -2.52 -19.65 -10.23
N GLY A 132 -1.63 -20.21 -9.39
CA GLY A 132 -1.67 -19.97 -7.95
C GLY A 132 -1.16 -18.58 -7.58
N LEU A 133 -1.50 -18.09 -6.37
CA LEU A 133 -1.04 -16.79 -5.88
C LEU A 133 0.48 -16.72 -5.63
N LYS A 134 1.15 -17.85 -5.46
CA LYS A 134 2.59 -17.89 -5.18
C LYS A 134 3.39 -17.14 -6.25
N ASP A 135 4.42 -16.40 -5.83
CA ASP A 135 5.29 -15.60 -6.70
C ASP A 135 4.57 -14.43 -7.41
N THR A 136 3.37 -14.05 -6.93
CA THR A 136 2.68 -12.82 -7.30
C THR A 136 2.92 -11.72 -6.28
N LEU A 137 2.74 -10.47 -6.71
CA LEU A 137 2.81 -9.29 -5.88
C LEU A 137 1.81 -9.34 -4.72
N LEU A 138 0.60 -9.86 -4.95
CA LEU A 138 -0.40 -10.06 -3.91
C LEU A 138 0.10 -11.01 -2.81
N TRP A 139 0.74 -12.11 -3.20
CA TRP A 139 1.30 -13.07 -2.25
C TRP A 139 2.42 -12.46 -1.41
N GLU A 140 3.31 -11.70 -2.04
CA GLU A 140 4.40 -11.01 -1.34
C GLU A 140 3.87 -9.95 -0.37
N PHE A 141 2.87 -9.17 -0.80
CA PHE A 141 2.12 -8.29 0.08
C PHE A 141 1.51 -9.05 1.27
N GLY A 142 0.84 -10.18 1.03
CA GLY A 142 0.25 -10.99 2.09
C GLY A 142 1.28 -11.52 3.08
N LYS A 143 2.49 -11.91 2.63
CA LYS A 143 3.59 -12.29 3.53
C LYS A 143 4.00 -11.14 4.44
N HIS A 144 4.11 -9.94 3.89
CA HIS A 144 4.47 -8.73 4.65
C HIS A 144 3.41 -8.36 5.67
N ILE A 145 2.13 -8.50 5.34
CA ILE A 145 1.04 -8.32 6.30
C ILE A 145 1.08 -9.39 7.40
N SER A 146 1.30 -10.65 7.04
CA SER A 146 1.43 -11.76 7.99
C SER A 146 2.58 -11.53 8.98
N GLU A 147 3.73 -11.06 8.48
CA GLU A 147 4.88 -10.68 9.29
C GLU A 147 4.59 -9.44 10.16
N ALA A 148 3.93 -8.43 9.60
CA ALA A 148 3.54 -7.23 10.34
C ALA A 148 2.58 -7.56 11.49
N ALA A 149 1.66 -8.51 11.29
CA ALA A 149 0.74 -9.02 12.32
C ALA A 149 1.46 -9.81 13.43
N GLY A 150 2.70 -10.28 13.19
CA GLY A 150 3.50 -11.06 14.12
C GLY A 150 3.37 -12.58 13.93
N TYR A 151 2.83 -13.03 12.80
CA TYR A 151 2.63 -14.45 12.48
C TYR A 151 3.26 -14.74 11.12
N PRO A 152 4.60 -14.75 11.00
CA PRO A 152 5.27 -14.85 9.72
C PRO A 152 4.89 -16.14 8.99
N MET A 153 4.68 -16.03 7.67
CA MET A 153 4.32 -17.16 6.80
C MET A 153 2.99 -17.87 7.13
N ASN A 154 2.10 -17.25 7.91
CA ASN A 154 0.79 -17.82 8.18
C ASN A 154 -0.10 -17.75 6.93
N ILE A 155 -0.39 -18.91 6.34
CA ILE A 155 -1.12 -19.01 5.06
C ILE A 155 -2.50 -18.35 5.11
N ARG A 156 -3.22 -18.45 6.23
CA ARG A 156 -4.57 -17.87 6.34
C ARG A 156 -4.53 -16.35 6.35
N LEU A 157 -3.58 -15.75 7.06
CA LEU A 157 -3.35 -14.30 7.03
C LEU A 157 -2.88 -13.83 5.67
N ILE A 158 -1.97 -14.56 5.03
CA ILE A 158 -1.50 -14.24 3.67
C ILE A 158 -2.70 -14.23 2.71
N MET A 159 -3.50 -15.29 2.71
CA MET A 159 -4.67 -15.40 1.83
C MET A 159 -5.72 -14.32 2.11
N GLY A 160 -6.05 -14.07 3.38
CA GLY A 160 -7.00 -13.02 3.76
C GLY A 160 -6.53 -11.63 3.34
N ALA A 161 -5.25 -11.31 3.54
CA ALA A 161 -4.67 -10.05 3.09
C ALA A 161 -4.72 -9.92 1.56
N CYS A 162 -4.41 -11.00 0.82
CA CYS A 162 -4.51 -11.02 -0.63
C CYS A 162 -5.95 -10.75 -1.11
N GLU A 163 -6.95 -11.38 -0.48
CA GLU A 163 -8.36 -11.25 -0.84
C GLU A 163 -8.87 -9.81 -0.64
N GLU A 164 -8.60 -9.21 0.51
CA GLU A 164 -8.99 -7.82 0.79
C GLU A 164 -8.29 -6.83 -0.14
N ALA A 165 -6.98 -7.01 -0.36
CA ALA A 165 -6.23 -6.15 -1.27
C ALA A 165 -6.72 -6.27 -2.72
N PHE A 166 -7.00 -7.49 -3.19
CA PHE A 166 -7.53 -7.72 -4.52
C PHE A 166 -8.92 -7.08 -4.68
N THR A 167 -9.81 -7.33 -3.73
CA THR A 167 -11.18 -6.77 -3.72
C THR A 167 -11.14 -5.24 -3.75
N PHE A 168 -10.27 -4.63 -2.94
CA PHE A 168 -10.08 -3.19 -2.93
C PHE A 168 -9.57 -2.66 -4.28
N ILE A 169 -8.53 -3.29 -4.86
CA ILE A 169 -7.96 -2.85 -6.14
C ILE A 169 -8.97 -2.97 -7.28
N ASP A 170 -9.75 -4.05 -7.30
CA ASP A 170 -10.78 -4.29 -8.32
C ASP A 170 -11.94 -3.29 -8.22
N ALA A 171 -12.26 -2.84 -7.01
CA ALA A 171 -13.27 -1.81 -6.77
C ALA A 171 -12.85 -0.41 -7.28
N ILE A 172 -11.57 -0.16 -7.54
CA ILE A 172 -11.10 1.13 -8.05
C ILE A 172 -11.35 1.24 -9.55
N ASN A 173 -12.11 2.26 -9.96
CA ASN A 173 -12.28 2.60 -11.36
C ASN A 173 -11.05 3.32 -11.94
N TRP A 174 -9.96 2.58 -12.18
CA TRP A 174 -8.69 3.12 -12.70
C TRP A 174 -8.86 3.92 -14.00
N LYS A 175 -9.78 3.50 -14.87
CA LYS A 175 -10.07 4.20 -16.13
C LYS A 175 -10.65 5.58 -15.89
N GLU A 176 -11.58 5.72 -14.95
CA GLU A 176 -12.16 7.02 -14.62
C GLU A 176 -11.10 8.01 -14.12
N TRP A 177 -10.26 7.57 -13.18
CA TRP A 177 -9.18 8.40 -12.65
C TRP A 177 -8.17 8.82 -13.72
N PHE A 178 -7.72 7.89 -14.55
CA PHE A 178 -6.67 8.17 -15.52
C PHE A 178 -7.17 8.82 -16.81
N ASN A 179 -8.45 8.69 -17.14
CA ASN A 179 -9.06 9.47 -18.22
C ASN A 179 -9.09 10.97 -17.93
N LYS A 180 -8.95 11.38 -16.66
CA LYS A 180 -8.76 12.79 -16.32
C LYS A 180 -7.54 13.34 -17.07
N PHE A 181 -6.43 12.62 -17.17
CA PHE A 181 -5.21 13.12 -17.86
C PHE A 181 -5.31 13.25 -19.39
N LYS A 182 -6.34 12.66 -20.01
CA LYS A 182 -6.54 12.67 -21.47
C LYS A 182 -7.42 13.84 -21.94
N LYS A 183 -8.07 14.53 -21.00
CA LYS A 183 -8.87 15.74 -21.23
C LYS A 183 -8.05 16.97 -20.88
#